data_AF-A0A2N3NAW4-F1
#
_entry.id   AF-A0A2N3NAW4-F1
#
_cell.length_a   1.000
_cell.length_b   1.000
_cell.length_c   1.000
_cell.angle_alpha   90.00
_cell.angle_beta   90.00
_cell.angle_gamma   90.00
#
_symmetry.space_group_name_H-M   'P 1'
#
loop_
_entity.id
_entity.type
_entity.pdbx_description
1 polymer ?
#
loop_
_entity_poly.entity_id
_entity_poly.type
_entity_poly.pdbx_seq_one_letter_code
_entity_poly.pdbx_strand_id
1 'polypeptide(L)'
;MTPTPNTKLAPIPKGCKVQKRPLTRQQQPASSNSRLIYVSSSTPFMAVVKRVRKRLDKSASGASTALGKKMPLSARIEALKKADGTKGDGSEVIVLGTGKAVEKTLRVASWFSEEKDCMVSMRTKTVGTVDDIVMGEDAQGEDESRVRKLSCLEVTITLR
;
A
#
# COMPACT_ATOMS: atom_id res chain seq x y z
N MET A 1 -2.51 -11.04 25.74
CA MET A 1 -1.33 -10.18 25.52
C MET A 1 -1.63 -8.82 26.12
N THR A 2 -1.02 -8.48 27.25
CA THR A 2 -1.13 -7.14 27.83
C THR A 2 -0.30 -6.16 26.99
N PRO A 3 -0.81 -4.97 26.64
CA PRO A 3 -0.03 -3.98 25.91
C PRO A 3 1.17 -3.56 26.76
N THR A 4 2.37 -3.61 26.19
CA THR A 4 3.58 -3.13 26.86
C THR A 4 3.46 -1.63 27.17
N PRO A 5 3.98 -1.16 28.32
CA PRO A 5 3.93 0.25 28.67
C PRO A 5 4.65 1.07 27.60
N ASN A 6 4.02 2.19 27.20
CA ASN A 6 4.53 3.06 26.14
C ASN A 6 5.67 3.93 26.70
N THR A 7 6.87 3.36 26.81
CA THR A 7 8.05 4.06 27.33
C THR A 7 8.48 5.13 26.32
N LYS A 8 8.36 6.40 26.71
CA LYS A 8 8.84 7.53 25.93
C LYS A 8 10.36 7.38 25.75
N LEU A 9 10.82 7.44 24.50
CA LEU A 9 12.26 7.45 24.21
C LEU A 9 12.92 8.69 24.80
N ALA A 10 14.20 8.56 25.19
CA ALA A 10 15.00 9.67 25.67
C ALA A 10 15.03 10.81 24.63
N PRO A 11 15.06 12.08 25.05
CA PRO A 11 15.26 13.21 24.14
C PRO A 11 16.48 13.01 23.23
N ILE A 12 16.46 13.64 22.06
CA ILE A 12 17.61 13.63 21.16
C ILE A 12 18.69 14.54 21.80
N PRO A 13 19.95 14.09 21.91
CA PRO A 13 21.00 14.91 22.49
C PRO A 13 21.22 16.21 21.69
N LYS A 14 21.72 17.25 22.36
CA LYS A 14 22.00 18.54 21.72
C LYS A 14 23.12 18.37 20.69
N GLY A 15 22.98 19.00 19.53
CA GLY A 15 23.96 18.91 18.43
C GLY A 15 23.79 17.69 17.52
N CYS A 16 22.90 16.74 17.83
CA CYS A 16 22.64 15.57 16.98
C CYS A 16 21.60 15.86 15.90
N LYS A 17 21.73 15.17 14.75
CA LYS A 17 20.79 15.25 13.62
C LYS A 17 20.14 13.90 13.36
N VAL A 18 18.81 13.89 13.17
CA VAL A 18 18.08 12.69 12.75
C VAL A 18 18.24 12.51 11.24
N GLN A 19 18.85 11.40 10.83
CA GLN A 19 18.89 10.93 9.47
C GLN A 19 17.88 9.78 9.29
N LYS A 20 16.86 10.02 8.47
CA LYS A 20 15.79 9.03 8.26
C LYS A 20 16.23 7.98 7.25
N ARG A 21 16.15 6.70 7.59
CA ARG A 21 16.37 5.64 6.60
C ARG A 21 15.13 5.47 5.71
N PRO A 22 15.28 4.94 4.49
CA PRO A 22 14.16 4.54 3.66
C PRO A 22 13.26 3.52 4.39
N LEU A 23 11.95 3.61 4.15
CA LEU A 23 11.01 2.63 4.68
C LEU A 23 11.35 1.23 4.16
N THR A 24 11.41 0.24 5.05
CA THR A 24 11.51 -1.17 4.67
C THR A 24 10.25 -1.56 3.92
N ARG A 25 10.37 -1.76 2.60
CA ARG A 25 9.27 -2.20 1.74
C ARG A 25 9.37 -3.69 1.51
N GLN A 26 8.23 -4.36 1.44
CA GLN A 26 8.19 -5.70 0.87
C GLN A 26 8.66 -5.64 -0.58
N GLN A 27 9.57 -6.55 -0.96
CA GLN A 27 9.95 -6.71 -2.34
C GLN A 27 8.72 -7.10 -3.15
N GLN A 28 8.49 -6.36 -4.24
CA GLN A 28 7.43 -6.71 -5.17
C GLN A 28 7.80 -8.03 -5.85
N PRO A 29 6.87 -8.97 -6.03
CA PRO A 29 7.16 -10.18 -6.78
C PRO A 29 7.60 -9.79 -8.19
N ALA A 30 8.62 -10.46 -8.72
CA ALA A 30 9.10 -10.26 -10.09
C ALA A 30 8.02 -10.54 -11.16
N SER A 31 6.92 -11.19 -10.76
CA SER A 31 5.75 -11.39 -11.62
C SER A 31 5.13 -10.05 -12.02
N SER A 32 4.71 -9.97 -13.28
CA SER A 32 4.01 -8.81 -13.82
C SER A 32 2.57 -8.61 -13.26
N ASN A 33 2.16 -9.47 -12.32
CA ASN A 33 0.89 -9.48 -11.59
C ASN A 33 1.07 -9.08 -10.12
N SER A 34 2.00 -8.16 -9.83
CA SER A 34 2.09 -7.63 -8.47
C SER A 34 0.78 -6.93 -8.08
N ARG A 35 0.20 -7.35 -6.95
CA ARG A 35 -1.06 -6.84 -6.41
C ARG A 35 -0.89 -5.57 -5.58
N LEU A 36 0.32 -5.30 -5.12
CA LEU A 36 0.60 -4.26 -4.14
C LEU A 36 1.08 -2.95 -4.79
N ILE A 37 0.45 -1.83 -4.44
CA ILE A 37 0.78 -0.48 -4.88
C ILE A 37 1.14 0.37 -3.67
N TYR A 38 2.38 0.86 -3.62
CA TYR A 38 2.76 1.89 -2.65
C TYR A 38 2.41 3.29 -3.17
N VAL A 39 1.82 4.10 -2.29
CA VAL A 39 1.46 5.50 -2.57
C VAL A 39 2.40 6.44 -1.83
N SER A 40 3.00 7.38 -2.57
CA SER A 40 3.77 8.49 -2.01
C SER A 40 2.88 9.73 -1.83
N SER A 41 3.28 10.62 -0.91
CA SER A 41 2.68 11.94 -0.77
C SER A 41 2.84 12.80 -2.04
N SER A 42 3.83 12.53 -2.89
CA SER A 42 4.03 13.22 -4.18
C SER A 42 3.27 12.60 -5.36
N THR A 43 2.77 11.36 -5.26
CA THR A 43 2.12 10.68 -6.39
C THR A 43 0.78 11.34 -6.74
N PRO A 44 0.51 11.75 -8.00
CA PRO A 44 -0.80 12.30 -8.37
C PRO A 44 -1.94 11.32 -8.10
N PHE A 45 -3.09 11.81 -7.65
CA PHE A 45 -4.25 10.98 -7.29
C PHE A 45 -4.69 10.06 -8.45
N MET A 46 -4.95 10.63 -9.63
CA MET A 46 -5.38 9.85 -10.80
C MET A 46 -4.33 8.86 -11.31
N ALA A 47 -3.04 9.08 -11.01
CA ALA A 47 -2.01 8.10 -11.31
C ALA A 47 -2.14 6.84 -10.44
N VAL A 48 -2.66 6.95 -9.22
CA VAL A 48 -2.97 5.79 -8.38
C VAL A 48 -4.19 5.07 -8.93
N VAL A 49 -5.27 5.79 -9.21
CA VAL A 49 -6.53 5.22 -9.76
C VAL A 49 -6.27 4.44 -11.04
N LYS A 50 -5.57 5.04 -12.02
CA LYS A 50 -5.23 4.37 -13.28
C LYS A 50 -4.35 3.12 -13.06
N ARG A 51 -3.43 3.16 -12.10
CA ARG A 51 -2.60 1.98 -11.76
C ARG A 51 -3.44 0.87 -11.15
N VAL A 52 -4.37 1.18 -10.25
CA VAL A 52 -5.28 0.19 -9.67
C VAL A 52 -6.14 -0.45 -10.76
N ARG A 53 -6.79 0.37 -11.60
CA ARG A 53 -7.65 -0.13 -12.70
C ARG A 53 -6.90 -1.06 -13.65
N LYS A 54 -5.71 -0.63 -14.11
CA LYS A 54 -4.84 -1.44 -14.98
C LYS A 54 -4.47 -2.79 -14.36
N ARG A 55 -4.28 -2.85 -13.03
CA ARG A 55 -3.95 -4.08 -12.33
C ARG A 55 -5.17 -4.99 -12.21
N LEU A 56 -6.34 -4.45 -11.86
CA LEU A 56 -7.61 -5.18 -11.84
C LEU A 56 -7.95 -5.77 -13.22
N ASP A 57 -7.84 -4.96 -14.28
CA ASP A 57 -8.09 -5.38 -15.67
C ASP A 57 -7.17 -6.53 -16.10
N LYS A 58 -5.90 -6.47 -15.68
CA LYS A 58 -4.89 -7.47 -16.00
C LYS A 58 -5.15 -8.77 -15.26
N SER A 59 -5.48 -8.72 -13.97
CA SER A 59 -5.87 -9.92 -13.21
C SER A 59 -7.13 -10.56 -13.77
N ALA A 60 -8.12 -9.78 -14.21
CA ALA A 60 -9.29 -10.31 -14.91
C ALA A 60 -8.93 -10.95 -16.27
N SER A 61 -7.84 -10.50 -16.92
CA SER A 61 -7.40 -11.02 -18.24
C SER A 61 -6.56 -12.27 -18.19
N GLY A 62 -5.80 -12.47 -17.10
CA GLY A 62 -5.02 -13.68 -16.90
C GLY A 62 -5.89 -14.93 -16.72
N ALA A 63 -7.11 -14.76 -16.18
CA ALA A 63 -8.11 -15.83 -16.10
C ALA A 63 -8.91 -16.00 -17.41
N SER A 64 -8.85 -15.03 -18.33
CA SER A 64 -9.74 -14.94 -19.49
C SER A 64 -9.00 -14.94 -20.82
N THR A 65 -7.88 -15.66 -20.97
CA THR A 65 -7.18 -15.81 -22.28
C THR A 65 -8.10 -16.35 -23.39
N ALA A 66 -9.27 -16.90 -23.04
CA ALA A 66 -10.31 -17.34 -23.97
C ALA A 66 -11.34 -16.26 -24.38
N LEU A 67 -11.55 -15.18 -23.60
CA LEU A 67 -12.50 -14.11 -23.93
C LEU A 67 -11.77 -12.83 -24.33
N GLY A 68 -11.85 -12.51 -25.63
CA GLY A 68 -11.02 -11.54 -26.33
C GLY A 68 -10.81 -10.19 -25.62
N LYS A 69 -9.60 -9.65 -25.82
CA LYS A 69 -9.06 -8.38 -25.28
C LYS A 69 -9.88 -7.11 -25.56
N LYS A 70 -10.97 -7.22 -26.34
CA LYS A 70 -11.78 -6.10 -26.85
C LYS A 70 -13.09 -5.85 -26.10
N MET A 71 -13.43 -6.67 -25.09
CA MET A 71 -14.68 -6.53 -24.35
C MET A 71 -14.51 -5.58 -23.14
N PRO A 72 -15.49 -4.70 -22.82
CA PRO A 72 -15.42 -3.85 -21.63
C PRO A 72 -15.30 -4.68 -20.34
N LEU A 73 -14.65 -4.12 -19.32
CA LEU A 73 -14.35 -4.85 -18.07
C LEU A 73 -15.61 -5.45 -17.43
N SER A 74 -16.70 -4.69 -17.38
CA SER A 74 -17.99 -5.13 -16.82
C SER A 74 -18.49 -6.42 -17.47
N ALA A 75 -18.51 -6.47 -18.80
CA ALA A 75 -18.94 -7.64 -19.55
C ALA A 75 -18.00 -8.86 -19.38
N ARG A 76 -16.71 -8.61 -19.11
CA ARG A 76 -15.75 -9.69 -18.80
C ARG A 76 -15.96 -10.25 -17.40
N ILE A 77 -16.25 -9.40 -16.42
CA ILE A 77 -16.62 -9.81 -15.05
C ILE A 77 -17.89 -10.67 -15.09
N GLU A 78 -18.92 -10.25 -15.83
CA GLU A 78 -20.15 -11.03 -16.00
C GLU A 78 -19.91 -12.39 -16.66
N ALA A 79 -19.04 -12.46 -17.68
CA ALA A 79 -18.68 -13.71 -18.32
C ALA A 79 -17.92 -14.65 -17.36
N LEU A 80 -17.03 -14.12 -16.52
CA LEU A 80 -16.32 -14.90 -15.49
C LEU A 80 -17.30 -15.45 -14.44
N LYS A 81 -18.29 -14.67 -14.01
CA LYS A 81 -19.35 -15.12 -13.09
C LYS A 81 -20.19 -16.26 -13.67
N LYS A 82 -20.45 -16.24 -14.99
CA LYS A 82 -21.19 -17.31 -15.68
C LYS A 82 -20.39 -18.59 -15.87
N ALA A 83 -19.06 -18.54 -15.83
CA ALA A 83 -18.17 -19.68 -16.07
C ALA A 83 -17.81 -20.48 -14.79
N ASP A 84 -18.48 -20.20 -13.67
CA ASP A 84 -18.41 -20.82 -12.34
C ASP A 84 -17.53 -22.08 -12.16
N GLY A 85 -16.20 -21.90 -12.16
CA GLY A 85 -15.28 -23.05 -12.17
C GLY A 85 -13.90 -22.83 -11.58
N THR A 86 -13.60 -21.67 -11.01
CA THR A 86 -12.37 -21.52 -10.21
C THR A 86 -12.57 -20.41 -9.20
N LYS A 87 -12.48 -20.76 -7.91
CA LYS A 87 -12.10 -19.83 -6.83
C LYS A 87 -10.66 -19.36 -7.08
N GLY A 88 -10.45 -18.68 -8.21
CA GLY A 88 -9.25 -17.93 -8.48
C GLY A 88 -9.27 -16.79 -7.49
N ASP A 89 -8.33 -16.84 -6.56
CA ASP A 89 -7.94 -15.76 -5.66
C ASP A 89 -8.19 -14.42 -6.37
N GLY A 90 -9.26 -13.75 -5.97
CA GLY A 90 -9.92 -12.73 -6.77
C GLY A 90 -8.92 -11.66 -7.22
N SER A 91 -9.22 -10.98 -8.32
CA SER A 91 -8.46 -9.81 -8.78
C SER A 91 -8.39 -8.76 -7.68
N GLU A 92 -7.40 -8.88 -6.80
CA GLU A 92 -7.19 -8.06 -5.62
C GLU A 92 -6.02 -7.13 -5.87
N VAL A 93 -6.22 -5.86 -5.58
CA VAL A 93 -5.17 -4.85 -5.58
C VAL A 93 -5.11 -4.22 -4.19
N ILE A 94 -3.93 -4.28 -3.58
CA ILE A 94 -3.64 -3.71 -2.27
C ILE A 94 -2.95 -2.36 -2.48
N VAL A 95 -3.47 -1.31 -1.86
CA VAL A 95 -2.91 0.04 -1.90
C VAL A 95 -2.43 0.41 -0.49
N LEU A 96 -1.12 0.63 -0.34
CA LEU A 96 -0.49 0.99 0.92
C LEU A 96 -0.06 2.46 0.93
N GLY A 97 -0.57 3.22 1.89
CA GLY A 97 -0.13 4.59 2.22
C GLY A 97 0.39 4.68 3.65
N THR A 98 1.43 5.49 3.87
CA THR A 98 1.99 5.78 5.20
C THR A 98 2.12 7.29 5.42
N GLY A 99 2.00 7.73 6.67
CA GLY A 99 2.14 9.15 7.05
C GLY A 99 1.26 10.08 6.19
N LYS A 100 1.86 11.10 5.55
CA LYS A 100 1.15 12.07 4.70
C LYS A 100 0.43 11.44 3.50
N ALA A 101 0.78 10.21 3.09
CA ALA A 101 0.10 9.53 2.00
C ALA A 101 -1.25 8.89 2.41
N VAL A 102 -1.53 8.76 3.72
CA VAL A 102 -2.77 8.13 4.22
C VAL A 102 -4.01 8.85 3.72
N GLU A 103 -4.01 10.18 3.74
CA GLU A 103 -5.12 10.99 3.23
C GLU A 103 -5.43 10.68 1.75
N LYS A 104 -4.38 10.55 0.94
CA LYS A 104 -4.53 10.24 -0.49
C LYS A 104 -5.03 8.81 -0.70
N THR A 105 -4.54 7.86 0.10
CA THR A 105 -5.01 6.47 0.07
C THR A 105 -6.48 6.35 0.46
N LEU A 106 -6.95 7.15 1.44
CA LEU A 106 -8.37 7.28 1.79
C LEU A 106 -9.20 7.80 0.62
N ARG A 107 -8.73 8.86 -0.07
CA ARG A 107 -9.44 9.39 -1.25
C ARG A 107 -9.56 8.35 -2.37
N VAL A 108 -8.54 7.50 -2.55
CA VAL A 108 -8.60 6.39 -3.52
C VAL A 108 -9.63 5.36 -3.10
N ALA A 109 -9.69 5.00 -1.81
CA ALA A 109 -10.71 4.10 -1.29
C ALA A 109 -12.13 4.64 -1.53
N SER A 110 -12.36 5.92 -1.23
CA SER A 110 -13.64 6.59 -1.47
C SER A 110 -14.05 6.52 -2.94
N TRP A 111 -13.12 6.84 -3.86
CA TRP A 111 -13.38 6.81 -5.29
C TRP A 111 -13.81 5.42 -5.79
N PHE A 112 -13.09 4.36 -5.39
CA PHE A 112 -13.45 3.00 -5.77
C PHE A 112 -14.70 2.45 -5.04
N SER A 113 -15.10 3.06 -3.93
CA SER A 113 -16.35 2.70 -3.24
C SER A 113 -17.59 3.20 -3.96
N GLU A 114 -17.47 4.26 -4.77
CA GLU A 114 -18.55 4.80 -5.60
C GLU A 114 -18.72 4.00 -6.91
N GLU A 115 -17.68 3.28 -7.33
CA GLU A 115 -17.69 2.43 -8.52
C GLU A 115 -18.52 1.15 -8.29
N LYS A 116 -19.42 0.84 -9.22
CA LYS A 116 -20.38 -0.27 -9.08
C LYS A 116 -19.73 -1.67 -9.19
N ASP A 117 -18.58 -1.74 -9.84
CA ASP A 117 -17.87 -2.98 -10.17
C ASP A 117 -16.76 -3.36 -9.17
N CYS A 118 -16.59 -2.57 -8.11
CA CYS A 118 -15.54 -2.77 -7.12
C CYS A 118 -16.12 -2.97 -5.70
N MET A 119 -15.34 -3.65 -4.86
CA MET A 119 -15.54 -3.75 -3.42
C MET A 119 -14.25 -3.36 -2.70
N VAL A 120 -14.39 -2.50 -1.69
CA VAL A 120 -13.27 -1.90 -0.96
C VAL A 120 -13.26 -2.36 0.49
N SER A 121 -12.08 -2.73 0.99
CA SER A 121 -11.83 -3.08 2.39
C SER A 121 -10.61 -2.33 2.90
N MET A 122 -10.61 -1.93 4.17
CA MET A 122 -9.58 -1.07 4.76
C MET A 122 -9.06 -1.64 6.06
N ARG A 123 -7.74 -1.55 6.27
CA ARG A 123 -7.07 -1.98 7.51
C ARG A 123 -6.03 -0.95 7.94
N THR A 124 -6.02 -0.63 9.23
CA THR A 124 -4.95 0.16 9.84
C THR A 124 -3.81 -0.75 10.24
N LYS A 125 -2.57 -0.31 9.96
CA LYS A 125 -1.34 -1.01 10.31
C LYS A 125 -0.35 -0.03 10.93
N THR A 126 0.58 -0.55 11.70
CA THR A 126 1.73 0.21 12.20
C THR A 126 3.01 -0.36 11.60
N VAL A 127 3.83 0.51 10.99
CA VAL A 127 5.11 0.14 10.40
C VAL A 127 6.23 0.72 11.25
N GLY A 128 7.19 -0.12 11.66
CA GLY A 128 8.43 0.34 12.28
C GLY A 128 9.45 0.71 11.22
N THR A 129 10.14 1.82 11.41
CA THR A 129 11.26 2.27 10.57
C THR A 129 12.42 2.64 11.48
N VAL A 130 13.64 2.35 11.07
CA VAL A 130 14.85 2.75 11.79
C VAL A 130 15.28 4.11 11.26
N ASP A 131 15.49 5.06 12.14
CA ASP A 131 16.17 6.32 11.84
C ASP A 131 17.48 6.36 12.61
N ASP A 132 18.50 6.99 12.03
CA ASP A 132 19.80 7.19 12.65
C ASP A 132 19.86 8.55 13.34
N ILE A 133 20.51 8.59 14.48
CA ILE A 133 20.88 9.82 15.18
C ILE A 133 22.38 9.95 14.98
N VAL A 134 22.74 10.88 14.09
CA VAL A 134 24.13 11.15 13.74
C VAL A 134 24.62 12.32 14.58
N MET A 135 25.80 12.17 15.16
CA MET A 135 26.42 13.19 15.98
C MET A 135 26.87 14.38 15.12
N GLY A 136 26.62 15.60 15.59
CA GLY A 136 27.22 16.80 15.02
C GLY A 136 28.68 16.95 15.48
N GLU A 137 29.43 17.83 14.81
CA GLU A 137 30.87 18.03 15.05
C GLU A 137 31.21 18.37 16.52
N ASP A 138 30.29 19.03 17.24
CA ASP A 138 30.46 19.44 18.65
C ASP A 138 29.79 18.50 19.67
N ALA A 139 29.26 17.35 19.24
CA ALA A 139 28.42 16.50 20.08
C ALA A 139 29.19 15.28 20.60
N GLN A 140 29.24 15.09 21.94
CA GLN A 140 29.84 13.92 22.58
C GLN A 140 28.88 12.73 22.60
N GLY A 141 29.30 11.57 22.08
CA GLY A 141 28.52 10.33 22.05
C GLY A 141 28.79 9.46 20.81
N GLU A 142 28.14 8.30 20.73
CA GLU A 142 28.18 7.39 19.58
C GLU A 142 26.90 7.53 18.75
N ASP A 143 26.99 7.19 17.46
CA ASP A 143 25.81 7.13 16.58
C ASP A 143 24.80 6.09 17.10
N GLU A 144 23.53 6.49 17.20
CA GLU A 144 22.45 5.65 17.73
C GLU A 144 21.38 5.39 16.66
N SER A 145 20.86 4.16 16.59
CA SER A 145 19.69 3.86 15.76
C SER A 145 18.42 3.80 16.62
N ARG A 146 17.39 4.56 16.26
CA ARG A 146 16.09 4.55 16.94
C ARG A 146 14.96 4.07 16.03
N VAL A 147 14.02 3.32 16.60
CA VAL A 147 12.82 2.88 15.88
C VAL A 147 11.73 3.94 15.95
N ARG A 148 11.32 4.47 14.81
CA ARG A 148 10.12 5.30 14.63
C ARG A 148 8.95 4.43 14.17
N LYS A 149 7.81 4.55 14.85
CA LYS A 149 6.55 3.92 14.42
C LYS A 149 5.76 4.89 13.54
N LEU A 150 5.18 4.37 12.46
CA LEU A 150 4.36 5.11 11.51
C LEU A 150 3.01 4.43 11.33
N SER A 151 1.95 5.23 11.31
CA SER A 151 0.63 4.77 10.91
C SER A 151 0.60 4.49 9.41
N CYS A 152 0.00 3.36 9.06
CA CYS A 152 -0.17 2.87 7.71
C CYS A 152 -1.63 2.53 7.47
N LEU A 153 -2.10 2.82 6.27
CA LEU A 153 -3.41 2.43 5.80
C LEU A 153 -3.25 1.49 4.61
N GLU A 154 -3.86 0.32 4.74
CA GLU A 154 -4.01 -0.69 3.70
C GLU A 154 -5.42 -0.64 3.17
N VAL A 155 -5.55 -0.45 1.86
CA VAL A 155 -6.82 -0.47 1.14
C VAL A 155 -6.77 -1.62 0.14
N THR A 156 -7.60 -2.63 0.37
CA THR A 156 -7.81 -3.74 -0.53
C THR A 156 -8.98 -3.42 -1.45
N ILE A 157 -8.78 -3.55 -2.76
CA ILE A 157 -9.78 -3.32 -3.79
C ILE A 157 -9.93 -4.62 -4.59
N THR A 158 -11.15 -5.10 -4.70
CA THR A 158 -11.51 -6.34 -5.41
C THR A 158 -12.62 -6.07 -6.42
N LEU A 159 -12.67 -6.85 -7.51
CA LEU A 159 -13.81 -6.80 -8.43
C LEU A 159 -15.01 -7.51 -7.81
N ARG A 160 -16.20 -6.97 -8.02
CA ARG A 160 -17.46 -7.48 -7.50
C ARG A 160 -18.06 -8.60 -8.34
#